data_AF-A0AA88YL45-F1
#
_entry.id   AF-A0AA88YL45-F1
#
_cell.length_a   1.000
_cell.length_b   1.000
_cell.length_c   1.000
_cell.angle_alpha   90.00
_cell.angle_beta   90.00
_cell.angle_gamma   90.00
#
_symmetry.space_group_name_H-M   'P 1'
#
loop_
_entity.id
_entity.type
_entity.pdbx_description
1 polymer ?
#
loop_
_entity_poly.entity_id
_entity_poly.type
_entity_poly.pdbx_seq_one_letter_code
_entity_poly.pdbx_strand_id
1 'polypeptide(L)'
;MRNLVNHRTVSAPQEVISDFRSHHQYVTDVTDAYLVSACLDILDMEDTTSAPQSAPFFSLIEKTALVVWLNCLADKVLDYLHLNGWDNFLDIKLMLENMSADDDKVEAMKLGNSYQCALCGKLYVRKPWLKQHLKKKHAWQFHNYTTLSKKKDPNLINSFLKMSMLYRDTCDAFSLGDGHRIMRNAKMDWIYASALHHSKYKLWLWRLITYVIALLPPDQAFEYMWNMTVNLKGGIYNNIPNDNCVELQAGNIKKELNTQGANKTSSLQEQFV
;
A
#
# COMPACT_ATOMS: atom_id res chain seq x y z
N MET A 1 -11.27 12.89 21.78
CA MET A 1 -11.08 14.34 21.61
C MET A 1 -11.37 14.71 20.16
N ARG A 2 -12.66 14.75 19.85
CA ARG A 2 -13.22 15.18 18.56
C ARG A 2 -13.49 16.68 18.68
N ASN A 3 -13.14 17.43 17.63
CA ASN A 3 -13.52 18.82 17.38
C ASN A 3 -12.97 19.85 18.37
N LEU A 4 -11.90 20.57 18.00
CA LEU A 4 -11.62 21.95 18.44
C LEU A 4 -10.39 22.62 17.76
N VAL A 5 -10.03 22.21 16.54
CA VAL A 5 -9.06 22.95 15.73
C VAL A 5 -9.57 23.00 14.30
N ASN A 6 -10.53 23.90 14.04
CA ASN A 6 -10.80 24.53 12.74
C ASN A 6 -12.13 25.28 12.80
N HIS A 7 -12.12 26.42 13.48
CA HIS A 7 -13.04 27.51 13.14
C HIS A 7 -12.18 28.62 12.53
N ARG A 8 -11.86 28.47 11.24
CA ARG A 8 -11.53 29.60 10.38
C ARG A 8 -12.49 29.52 9.21
N THR A 9 -13.53 30.35 9.29
CA THR A 9 -14.31 30.79 8.13
C THR A 9 -13.34 31.44 7.15
N VAL A 10 -12.82 30.64 6.22
CA VAL A 10 -12.16 31.15 5.03
C VAL A 10 -13.11 30.83 3.87
N SER A 11 -13.95 31.81 3.53
CA SER A 11 -14.54 31.86 2.21
C SER A 11 -13.39 32.04 1.24
N ALA A 12 -12.88 30.94 0.68
CA ALA A 12 -11.80 31.02 -0.29
C ALA A 12 -12.39 31.39 -1.67
N PRO A 13 -11.71 32.26 -2.45
CA PRO A 13 -12.04 32.52 -3.84
C PRO A 13 -11.86 31.23 -4.67
N GLN A 14 -12.26 31.27 -5.94
CA GLN A 14 -12.30 30.17 -6.93
C GLN A 14 -10.97 29.41 -7.20
N GLU A 15 -9.98 29.44 -6.31
CA GLU A 15 -8.60 28.97 -6.52
C GLU A 15 -8.07 27.99 -5.46
N VAL A 16 -8.90 27.30 -4.67
CA VAL A 16 -8.38 26.20 -3.82
C VAL A 16 -8.24 24.93 -4.66
N ILE A 17 -7.09 24.78 -5.32
CA ILE A 17 -6.77 23.63 -6.18
C ILE A 17 -6.32 22.39 -5.36
N SER A 18 -6.09 22.51 -4.05
CA SER A 18 -5.90 21.37 -3.17
C SER A 18 -6.16 21.76 -1.73
N ASP A 19 -7.13 21.15 -1.07
CA ASP A 19 -7.30 21.29 0.37
C ASP A 19 -6.00 20.86 1.07
N PHE A 20 -5.41 21.74 1.88
CA PHE A 20 -4.19 21.45 2.61
C PHE A 20 -4.38 20.23 3.53
N ARG A 21 -3.55 19.20 3.34
CA ARG A 21 -3.59 17.95 4.12
C ARG A 21 -2.42 17.90 5.10
N SER A 22 -2.63 18.43 6.30
CA SER A 22 -1.60 18.49 7.36
C SER A 22 -0.94 17.14 7.68
N HIS A 23 -1.70 16.05 7.63
CA HIS A 23 -1.17 14.70 7.83
C HIS A 23 -0.23 14.24 6.70
N HIS A 24 -0.53 14.62 5.46
CA HIS A 24 0.34 14.32 4.30
C HIS A 24 1.64 15.10 4.40
N GLN A 25 1.55 16.38 4.77
CA GLN A 25 2.73 17.22 4.98
C GLN A 25 3.62 16.66 6.10
N TYR A 26 3.03 16.29 7.24
CA TYR A 26 3.78 15.68 8.35
C TYR A 26 4.52 14.40 7.93
N VAL A 27 3.85 13.47 7.24
CA VAL A 27 4.49 12.23 6.76
C VAL A 27 5.63 12.56 5.81
N THR A 28 5.45 13.59 4.96
CA THR A 28 6.46 14.04 4.02
C THR A 28 7.66 14.63 4.77
N ASP A 29 7.47 15.67 5.58
CA ASP A 29 8.55 16.37 6.27
C ASP A 29 9.40 15.44 7.14
N VAL A 30 8.74 14.55 7.90
CA VAL A 30 9.46 13.61 8.78
C VAL A 30 10.27 12.61 7.96
N THR A 31 9.71 12.11 6.84
CA THR A 31 10.44 11.18 5.98
C THR A 31 11.64 11.84 5.33
N ASP A 32 11.48 13.08 4.83
CA ASP A 32 12.60 13.83 4.24
C ASP A 32 13.67 14.14 5.29
N ALA A 33 13.29 14.49 6.51
CA ALA A 33 14.25 14.73 7.58
C ALA A 33 15.14 13.50 7.83
N TYR A 34 14.57 12.30 7.91
CA TYR A 34 15.36 11.06 8.06
C TYR A 34 16.24 10.76 6.84
N LEU A 35 15.71 10.95 5.62
CA LEU A 35 16.46 10.71 4.40
C LEU A 35 17.63 11.70 4.23
N VAL A 36 17.37 12.99 4.46
CA VAL A 36 18.39 14.04 4.39
C VAL A 36 19.44 13.83 5.46
N SER A 37 19.04 13.55 6.71
CA SER A 37 20.01 13.25 7.78
C SER A 37 20.91 12.07 7.42
N ALA A 38 20.34 10.98 6.91
CA ALA A 38 21.13 9.83 6.48
C ALA A 38 22.08 10.19 5.31
N CYS A 39 21.62 10.98 4.34
CA CYS A 39 22.45 11.46 3.25
C CYS A 39 23.62 12.33 3.74
N LEU A 40 23.37 13.24 4.68
CA LEU A 40 24.42 14.10 5.26
C LEU A 40 25.50 13.25 5.93
N ASP A 41 25.10 12.29 6.76
CA ASP A 41 26.03 11.38 7.43
C ASP A 41 26.83 10.52 6.43
N ILE A 42 26.18 9.97 5.39
CA ILE A 42 26.83 9.13 4.38
C ILE A 42 27.81 9.91 3.51
N LEU A 43 27.52 11.19 3.24
CA LEU A 43 28.33 12.07 2.40
C LEU A 43 29.36 12.89 3.18
N ASP A 44 29.43 12.67 4.51
CA ASP A 44 30.30 13.38 5.46
C ASP A 44 30.07 14.92 5.41
N MET A 45 28.81 15.32 5.53
CA MET A 45 28.36 16.71 5.50
C MET A 45 27.81 17.13 6.86
N GLU A 46 28.23 18.29 7.37
CA GLU A 46 27.74 18.84 8.65
C GLU A 46 26.29 19.34 8.53
N ASP A 47 25.96 19.96 7.39
CA ASP A 47 24.64 20.48 7.10
C ASP A 47 24.35 20.48 5.58
N THR A 48 23.15 20.94 5.21
CA THR A 48 22.71 21.01 3.80
C THR A 48 23.44 22.06 2.96
N THR A 49 24.27 22.90 3.57
CA THR A 49 25.07 23.92 2.88
C THR A 49 26.51 23.48 2.64
N SER A 50 26.93 22.42 3.33
CA SER A 50 28.26 21.82 3.22
C SER A 50 28.45 21.11 1.86
N ALA A 51 29.70 21.01 1.39
CA ALA A 51 30.01 20.23 0.19
C ALA A 51 30.24 18.76 0.57
N PRO A 52 29.70 17.79 -0.20
CA PRO A 52 29.95 16.37 0.06
C PRO A 52 31.43 16.04 -0.16
N GLN A 53 32.01 15.27 0.76
CA GLN A 53 33.41 14.85 0.63
C GLN A 53 33.60 13.84 -0.51
N SER A 54 32.58 13.00 -0.75
CA SER A 54 32.62 11.93 -1.75
C SER A 54 31.41 11.98 -2.71
N ALA A 55 31.42 12.95 -3.62
CA ALA A 55 30.47 13.02 -4.72
C ALA A 55 31.16 13.28 -6.07
N PRO A 56 30.62 12.74 -7.18
CA PRO A 56 31.12 13.05 -8.51
C PRO A 56 30.79 14.50 -8.87
N PHE A 57 31.58 15.07 -9.78
CA PHE A 57 31.23 16.34 -10.41
C PHE A 57 30.02 16.13 -11.33
N PHE A 58 28.83 16.48 -10.85
CA PHE A 58 27.56 16.23 -11.57
C PHE A 58 27.49 16.87 -12.96
N SER A 59 28.26 17.93 -13.21
CA SER A 59 28.35 18.58 -14.51
C SER A 59 29.19 17.81 -15.54
N LEU A 60 30.07 16.90 -15.08
CA LEU A 60 31.04 16.19 -15.91
C LEU A 60 30.73 14.70 -16.05
N ILE A 61 29.80 14.17 -15.25
CA ILE A 61 29.40 12.77 -15.27
C ILE A 61 28.32 12.55 -16.34
N GLU A 62 28.42 11.42 -17.07
CA GLU A 62 27.36 11.00 -17.97
C GLU A 62 26.07 10.69 -17.22
N LYS A 63 24.91 10.94 -17.85
CA LYS A 63 23.59 10.73 -17.20
C LYS A 63 23.39 9.30 -16.70
N THR A 64 23.88 8.31 -17.43
CA THR A 64 23.81 6.89 -17.05
C THR A 64 24.62 6.62 -15.79
N ALA A 65 25.86 7.12 -15.73
CA ALA A 65 26.73 7.00 -14.57
C ALA A 65 26.18 7.78 -13.36
N LEU A 66 25.52 8.93 -13.57
CA LEU A 66 24.82 9.66 -12.52
C LEU A 66 23.68 8.83 -11.92
N VAL A 67 22.86 8.19 -12.75
CA VAL A 67 21.76 7.32 -12.28
C VAL A 67 22.31 6.16 -11.47
N VAL A 68 23.38 5.52 -11.93
CA VAL A 68 24.04 4.44 -11.16
C VAL A 68 24.53 4.95 -9.81
N TRP A 69 25.20 6.10 -9.78
CA TRP A 69 25.68 6.69 -8.53
C TRP A 69 24.55 7.05 -7.56
N LEU A 70 23.46 7.65 -8.05
CA LEU A 70 22.27 7.98 -7.25
C LEU A 70 21.61 6.73 -6.68
N ASN A 71 21.51 5.64 -7.46
CA ASN A 71 20.99 4.37 -6.97
C ASN A 71 21.90 3.78 -5.88
N CYS A 72 23.22 3.82 -6.06
CA CYS A 72 24.16 3.36 -5.03
C CYS A 72 24.07 4.21 -3.74
N LEU A 73 23.85 5.52 -3.86
CA LEU A 73 23.61 6.38 -2.69
C LEU A 73 22.29 6.01 -1.99
N ALA A 74 21.22 5.78 -2.77
CA ALA A 74 19.94 5.35 -2.22
C ALA A 74 20.07 4.01 -1.48
N ASP A 75 20.81 3.04 -2.03
CA ASP A 75 21.06 1.76 -1.37
C ASP A 75 21.76 1.95 -0.01
N LYS A 76 22.80 2.81 0.04
CA LYS A 76 23.49 3.16 1.30
C LYS A 76 22.56 3.82 2.32
N VAL A 77 21.67 4.72 1.87
CA VAL A 77 20.68 5.37 2.73
C VAL A 77 19.71 4.34 3.31
N LEU A 78 19.23 3.40 2.49
CA LEU A 78 18.34 2.33 2.95
C LEU A 78 19.05 1.39 3.93
N ASP A 79 20.35 1.10 3.75
CA ASP A 79 21.15 0.33 4.70
C ASP A 79 21.34 1.07 6.03
N TYR A 80 21.68 2.36 5.96
CA TYR A 80 21.88 3.23 7.12
C TYR A 80 20.62 3.32 7.98
N LEU A 81 19.46 3.47 7.34
CA LEU A 81 18.15 3.51 8.00
C LEU A 81 17.60 2.11 8.35
N HIS A 82 18.36 1.04 8.08
CA HIS A 82 17.97 -0.35 8.32
C HIS A 82 16.60 -0.70 7.69
N LEU A 83 16.37 -0.17 6.49
CA LEU A 83 15.19 -0.42 5.66
C LEU A 83 15.41 -1.59 4.71
N ASN A 84 16.68 -1.90 4.42
CA ASN A 84 17.10 -3.15 3.78
C ASN A 84 16.90 -4.32 4.75
N GLY A 85 16.42 -5.45 4.25
CA GLY A 85 16.03 -6.60 5.09
C GLY A 85 14.68 -7.20 4.72
N TRP A 86 14.47 -7.43 3.43
CA TRP A 86 13.40 -8.32 2.94
C TRP A 86 13.83 -9.79 2.97
N ASP A 87 14.98 -10.10 3.56
CA ASP A 87 15.59 -11.44 3.59
C ASP A 87 14.63 -12.50 4.17
N ASN A 88 13.77 -12.08 5.11
CA ASN A 88 12.76 -12.94 5.69
C ASN A 88 11.60 -13.28 4.72
N PHE A 89 11.47 -12.65 3.55
CA PHE A 89 10.36 -12.94 2.64
C PHE A 89 10.43 -14.37 2.09
N LEU A 90 11.64 -14.86 1.78
CA LEU A 90 11.82 -16.25 1.36
C LEU A 90 11.49 -17.21 2.49
N ASP A 91 11.93 -16.90 3.72
CA ASP A 91 11.59 -17.68 4.91
C ASP A 91 10.08 -17.67 5.19
N ILE A 92 9.42 -16.52 5.06
CA ILE A 92 7.96 -16.36 5.19
C ILE A 92 7.26 -17.19 4.12
N LYS A 93 7.72 -17.12 2.87
CA LYS A 93 7.15 -17.89 1.75
C LYS A 93 7.26 -19.39 2.01
N LEU A 94 8.45 -19.88 2.33
CA LEU A 94 8.69 -21.28 2.66
C LEU A 94 7.83 -21.72 3.86
N MET A 95 7.68 -20.85 4.85
CA MET A 95 6.86 -21.12 6.02
C MET A 95 5.37 -21.22 5.68
N LEU A 96 4.86 -20.34 4.82
CA LEU A 96 3.48 -20.39 4.32
C LEU A 96 3.23 -21.66 3.52
N GLU A 97 4.17 -22.07 2.67
CA GLU A 97 4.11 -23.33 1.91
C GLU A 97 4.06 -24.54 2.86
N ASN A 98 4.91 -24.58 3.89
CA ASN A 98 4.89 -25.64 4.90
C ASN A 98 3.59 -25.67 5.71
N MET A 99 3.05 -24.50 6.07
CA MET A 99 1.76 -24.39 6.75
C MET A 99 0.59 -24.86 5.86
N SER A 100 0.65 -24.59 4.56
CA SER A 100 -0.32 -25.12 3.58
C SER A 100 -0.23 -26.63 3.49
N ALA A 101 0.98 -27.17 3.37
CA ALA A 101 1.20 -28.62 3.30
C ALA A 101 0.73 -29.35 4.57
N ASP A 102 0.92 -28.75 5.75
CA ASP A 102 0.35 -29.26 7.00
C ASP A 102 -1.18 -29.25 6.99
N ASP A 103 -1.79 -28.23 6.38
CA ASP A 103 -3.24 -28.15 6.22
C ASP A 103 -3.77 -29.20 5.24
N ASP A 104 -3.06 -29.45 4.14
CA ASP A 104 -3.40 -30.47 3.14
C ASP A 104 -3.35 -31.88 3.73
N LYS A 105 -2.33 -32.17 4.56
CA LYS A 105 -2.25 -33.44 5.30
C LYS A 105 -3.44 -33.65 6.23
N VAL A 106 -3.95 -32.59 6.84
CA VAL A 106 -5.13 -32.65 7.71
C VAL A 106 -6.41 -32.78 6.88
N GLU A 107 -6.51 -32.11 5.73
CA GLU A 107 -7.65 -32.28 4.82
C GLU A 107 -7.71 -33.67 4.19
N ALA A 108 -6.56 -34.31 3.93
CA ALA A 108 -6.50 -35.69 3.46
C ALA A 108 -7.08 -36.70 4.48
N MET A 109 -7.20 -36.32 5.75
CA MET A 109 -7.83 -37.13 6.81
C MET A 109 -9.35 -36.95 6.89
N LYS A 110 -9.95 -36.20 5.96
CA LYS A 110 -11.39 -35.95 5.94
C LYS A 110 -12.14 -37.20 5.48
N LEU A 111 -13.11 -37.62 6.29
CA LEU A 111 -14.02 -38.73 6.01
C LEU A 111 -15.46 -38.22 6.10
N GLY A 112 -16.06 -37.95 4.93
CA GLY A 112 -17.37 -37.33 4.81
C GLY A 112 -17.41 -35.94 5.49
N ASN A 113 -18.28 -35.80 6.50
CA ASN A 113 -18.42 -34.57 7.29
C ASN A 113 -17.55 -34.55 8.56
N SER A 114 -16.64 -35.50 8.71
CA SER A 114 -15.76 -35.64 9.87
C SER A 114 -14.30 -35.81 9.45
N TYR A 115 -13.40 -35.82 10.43
CA TYR A 115 -11.97 -36.04 10.26
C TYR A 115 -11.56 -37.27 11.05
N GLN A 116 -10.95 -38.25 10.40
CA GLN A 116 -10.47 -39.47 11.04
C GLN A 116 -8.95 -39.42 11.20
N CYS A 117 -8.46 -39.54 12.43
CA CYS A 117 -7.02 -39.60 12.67
C CYS A 117 -6.42 -40.87 12.04
N ALA A 118 -5.50 -40.71 11.10
CA ALA A 118 -4.84 -41.83 10.42
C ALA A 118 -3.98 -42.71 11.36
N LEU A 119 -3.60 -42.20 12.54
CA LEU A 119 -2.70 -42.88 13.48
C LEU A 119 -3.44 -43.68 14.57
N CYS A 120 -4.69 -43.34 14.89
CA CYS A 120 -5.46 -44.03 15.93
C CYS A 120 -6.96 -44.23 15.61
N GLY A 121 -7.41 -43.84 14.41
CA GLY A 121 -8.77 -44.03 13.94
C GLY A 121 -9.84 -43.14 14.58
N LYS A 122 -9.49 -42.27 15.54
CA LYS A 122 -10.45 -41.40 16.23
C LYS A 122 -11.08 -40.37 15.30
N LEU A 123 -12.39 -40.16 15.46
CA LEU A 123 -13.19 -39.23 14.67
C LEU A 123 -13.33 -37.87 15.36
N TYR A 124 -13.27 -36.81 14.56
CA TYR A 124 -13.39 -35.42 14.98
C TYR A 124 -14.32 -34.66 14.04
N VAL A 125 -15.26 -33.90 14.59
CA VAL A 125 -16.22 -33.14 13.76
C VAL A 125 -15.58 -31.92 13.09
N ARG A 126 -14.53 -31.33 13.70
CA ARG A 126 -13.88 -30.12 13.14
C ARG A 126 -12.36 -30.27 13.06
N LYS A 127 -11.79 -29.66 12.03
CA LYS A 127 -10.35 -29.57 11.77
C LYS A 127 -9.51 -29.14 12.99
N PRO A 128 -9.89 -28.10 13.76
CA PRO A 128 -9.07 -27.67 14.92
C PRO A 128 -8.94 -28.75 16.01
N TRP A 129 -9.98 -29.56 16.21
CA TRP A 129 -9.97 -30.64 17.20
C TRP A 129 -9.03 -31.76 16.78
N LEU A 130 -9.04 -32.14 15.48
CA LEU A 130 -8.08 -33.11 14.95
C LEU A 130 -6.65 -32.58 15.10
N LYS A 131 -6.37 -31.32 14.72
CA LYS A 131 -5.05 -30.70 14.89
C LYS A 131 -4.57 -30.75 16.35
N GLN A 132 -5.45 -30.43 17.29
CA GLN A 132 -5.11 -30.47 18.72
C GLN A 132 -4.84 -31.91 19.20
N HIS A 133 -5.62 -32.88 18.71
CA HIS A 133 -5.40 -34.29 18.98
C HIS A 133 -4.05 -34.78 18.45
N LEU A 134 -3.72 -34.49 17.19
CA LEU A 134 -2.44 -34.85 16.58
C LEU A 134 -1.26 -34.28 17.37
N LYS A 135 -1.34 -33.01 17.79
CA LYS A 135 -0.34 -32.39 18.68
C LYS A 135 -0.18 -33.14 20.01
N LYS A 136 -1.29 -33.42 20.71
CA LYS A 136 -1.26 -33.96 22.09
C LYS A 136 -1.00 -35.47 22.18
N LYS A 137 -1.51 -36.24 21.22
CA LYS A 137 -1.49 -37.72 21.28
C LYS A 137 -0.48 -38.36 20.34
N HIS A 138 -0.05 -37.63 19.31
CA HIS A 138 0.89 -38.14 18.30
C HIS A 138 2.13 -37.26 18.16
N ALA A 139 2.33 -36.31 19.08
CA ALA A 139 3.45 -35.37 19.07
C ALA A 139 3.66 -34.66 17.71
N TRP A 140 2.57 -34.49 16.93
CA TRP A 140 2.66 -33.90 15.60
C TRP A 140 3.07 -32.44 15.72
N GLN A 141 4.16 -32.08 15.06
CA GLN A 141 4.64 -30.70 15.00
C GLN A 141 4.06 -29.99 13.79
N PHE A 142 3.29 -28.94 14.05
CA PHE A 142 2.74 -28.08 13.01
C PHE A 142 3.59 -26.82 12.89
N HIS A 143 3.88 -26.44 11.66
CA HIS A 143 4.55 -25.18 11.34
C HIS A 143 3.66 -24.01 11.80
N ASN A 144 4.27 -22.99 12.42
CA ASN A 144 3.62 -21.75 12.81
C ASN A 144 4.57 -20.54 12.74
N TYR A 145 4.02 -19.36 12.45
CA TYR A 145 4.79 -18.11 12.30
C TYR A 145 5.51 -17.64 13.58
N THR A 146 5.14 -18.19 14.76
CA THR A 146 5.60 -17.70 16.07
C THR A 146 7.11 -17.90 16.25
N THR A 147 7.73 -18.82 15.52
CA THR A 147 9.18 -19.06 15.53
C THR A 147 9.97 -17.94 14.83
N LEU A 148 9.39 -17.30 13.81
CA LEU A 148 10.00 -16.17 13.08
C LEU A 148 9.87 -14.86 13.87
N SER A 149 8.76 -14.70 14.61
CA SER A 149 8.44 -13.48 15.37
C SER A 149 9.32 -13.22 16.60
N LYS A 150 10.15 -14.19 17.03
CA LYS A 150 11.02 -14.03 18.22
C LYS A 150 12.27 -13.16 17.96
N LYS A 151 12.46 -12.65 16.74
CA LYS A 151 13.60 -11.78 16.40
C LYS A 151 13.19 -10.30 16.42
N LYS A 152 13.74 -9.59 17.42
CA LYS A 152 13.80 -8.12 17.61
C LYS A 152 12.45 -7.40 17.80
N ASP A 153 12.39 -6.53 18.80
CA ASP A 153 11.31 -5.56 18.94
C ASP A 153 11.16 -4.75 17.64
N PRO A 154 9.92 -4.49 17.19
CA PRO A 154 9.70 -3.71 15.98
C PRO A 154 10.27 -2.31 16.17
N ASN A 155 11.27 -1.96 15.35
CA ASN A 155 11.77 -0.59 15.30
C ASN A 155 10.64 0.30 14.73
N LEU A 156 10.07 1.14 15.60
CA LEU A 156 8.96 2.02 15.27
C LEU A 156 9.32 3.01 14.15
N ILE A 157 10.55 3.53 14.17
CA ILE A 157 11.05 4.46 13.14
C ILE A 157 11.11 3.74 11.80
N ASN A 158 11.67 2.54 11.73
CA ASN A 158 11.74 1.77 10.48
C ASN A 158 10.34 1.41 9.97
N SER A 159 9.42 1.08 10.87
CA SER A 159 8.03 0.79 10.52
C SER A 159 7.36 2.04 9.94
N PHE A 160 7.55 3.20 10.56
CA PHE A 160 7.09 4.48 10.04
C PHE A 160 7.66 4.78 8.66
N LEU A 161 8.99 4.67 8.48
CA LEU A 161 9.66 4.96 7.21
C LEU A 161 9.24 4.02 6.09
N LYS A 162 9.06 2.72 6.36
CA LYS A 162 8.53 1.77 5.37
C LYS A 162 7.12 2.15 4.92
N MET A 163 6.27 2.55 5.87
CA MET A 163 4.90 2.99 5.56
C MET A 163 4.87 4.33 4.81
N SER A 164 5.72 5.27 5.19
CA SER A 164 5.77 6.59 4.54
C SER A 164 6.31 6.50 3.12
N MET A 165 7.30 5.64 2.87
CA MET A 165 7.79 5.35 1.52
C MET A 165 6.74 4.67 0.66
N LEU A 166 6.02 3.67 1.18
CA LEU A 166 4.90 3.04 0.46
C LEU A 166 3.83 4.08 0.13
N TYR A 167 3.48 4.94 1.10
CA TYR A 167 2.49 6.00 0.90
C TYR A 167 2.91 6.99 -0.19
N ARG A 168 4.16 7.45 -0.16
CA ARG A 168 4.73 8.33 -1.21
C ARG A 168 4.72 7.66 -2.58
N ASP A 169 5.17 6.40 -2.66
CA ASP A 169 5.15 5.64 -3.91
C ASP A 169 3.73 5.50 -4.46
N THR A 170 2.73 5.30 -3.61
CA THR A 170 1.31 5.29 -4.00
C THR A 170 0.87 6.65 -4.53
N CYS A 171 1.12 7.75 -3.82
CA CYS A 171 0.77 9.09 -4.29
C CYS A 171 1.44 9.43 -5.63
N ASP A 172 2.72 9.10 -5.79
CA ASP A 172 3.47 9.32 -7.02
C ASP A 172 2.94 8.45 -8.17
N ALA A 173 2.62 7.18 -7.90
CA ALA A 173 2.05 6.28 -8.89
C ALA A 173 0.72 6.81 -9.45
N PHE A 174 -0.15 7.34 -8.58
CA PHE A 174 -1.38 7.99 -9.00
C PHE A 174 -1.11 9.27 -9.80
N SER A 175 -0.16 10.11 -9.37
CA SER A 175 0.18 11.37 -10.06
C SER A 175 0.80 11.14 -11.44
N LEU A 176 1.55 10.05 -11.60
CA LEU A 176 2.16 9.62 -12.86
C LEU A 176 1.22 8.80 -13.74
N GLY A 177 0.09 8.32 -13.21
CA GLY A 177 -0.81 7.40 -13.92
C GLY A 177 -0.18 6.03 -14.17
N ASP A 178 0.72 5.58 -13.29
CA ASP A 178 1.39 4.28 -13.40
C ASP A 178 0.53 3.16 -12.81
N GLY A 179 -0.30 2.57 -13.67
CA GLY A 179 -1.20 1.48 -13.29
C GLY A 179 -0.49 0.29 -12.64
N HIS A 180 0.73 -0.04 -13.07
CA HIS A 180 1.49 -1.15 -12.49
C HIS A 180 1.96 -0.86 -11.07
N ARG A 181 2.48 0.35 -10.80
CA ARG A 181 2.83 0.78 -9.43
C ARG A 181 1.59 0.82 -8.53
N ILE A 182 0.47 1.38 -9.01
CA ILE A 182 -0.79 1.39 -8.26
C ILE A 182 -1.19 -0.03 -7.86
N MET A 183 -1.15 -0.99 -8.80
CA MET A 183 -1.51 -2.38 -8.52
C MET A 183 -0.56 -3.08 -7.56
N ARG A 184 0.74 -2.81 -7.65
CA ARG A 184 1.74 -3.34 -6.71
C ARG A 184 1.49 -2.81 -5.30
N ASN A 185 1.25 -1.51 -5.16
CA ASN A 185 1.02 -0.91 -3.85
C ASN A 185 -0.32 -1.33 -3.25
N ALA A 186 -1.36 -1.48 -4.08
CA ALA A 186 -2.65 -1.99 -3.65
C ALA A 186 -2.56 -3.37 -2.97
N LYS A 187 -1.64 -4.25 -3.41
CA LYS A 187 -1.40 -5.55 -2.75
C LYS A 187 -0.85 -5.39 -1.34
N MET A 188 0.07 -4.44 -1.14
CA MET A 188 0.62 -4.12 0.18
C MET A 188 -0.43 -3.45 1.06
N ASP A 189 -1.11 -2.44 0.54
CA ASP A 189 -2.20 -1.73 1.22
C ASP A 189 -3.31 -2.68 1.65
N TRP A 190 -3.58 -3.72 0.87
CA TRP A 190 -4.59 -4.73 1.21
C TRP A 190 -4.21 -5.52 2.46
N ILE A 191 -2.93 -5.90 2.58
CA ILE A 191 -2.39 -6.58 3.77
C ILE A 191 -2.50 -5.64 4.98
N TYR A 192 -2.13 -4.36 4.83
CA TYR A 192 -2.23 -3.37 5.90
C TYR A 192 -3.68 -3.11 6.33
N ALA A 193 -4.60 -2.93 5.38
CA ALA A 193 -6.03 -2.77 5.66
C ALA A 193 -6.59 -4.00 6.40
N SER A 194 -6.10 -5.19 6.08
CA SER A 194 -6.47 -6.42 6.79
C SER A 194 -5.93 -6.44 8.23
N ALA A 195 -4.65 -6.10 8.42
CA ALA A 195 -4.01 -6.07 9.74
C ALA A 195 -4.64 -5.04 10.68
N LEU A 196 -5.08 -3.88 10.15
CA LEU A 196 -5.74 -2.81 10.89
C LEU A 196 -7.27 -2.97 10.98
N HIS A 197 -7.83 -4.08 10.49
CA HIS A 197 -9.26 -4.37 10.49
C HIS A 197 -10.14 -3.33 9.75
N HIS A 198 -9.58 -2.67 8.75
CA HIS A 198 -10.33 -1.75 7.88
C HIS A 198 -11.11 -2.52 6.79
N SER A 199 -12.25 -3.08 7.17
CA SER A 199 -13.09 -3.92 6.31
C SER A 199 -13.48 -3.28 4.97
N LYS A 200 -13.88 -2.00 4.97
CA LYS A 200 -14.23 -1.25 3.75
C LYS A 200 -13.06 -1.21 2.76
N TYR A 201 -11.89 -0.76 3.21
CA TYR A 201 -10.71 -0.64 2.35
C TYR A 201 -10.19 -2.00 1.91
N LYS A 202 -10.22 -2.99 2.80
CA LYS A 202 -9.86 -4.38 2.47
C LYS A 202 -10.70 -4.94 1.33
N LEU A 203 -12.02 -4.76 1.37
CA LEU A 203 -12.92 -5.24 0.32
C LEU A 203 -12.72 -4.48 -1.01
N TRP A 204 -12.53 -3.16 -0.93
CA TRP A 204 -12.30 -2.35 -2.12
C TRP A 204 -10.98 -2.71 -2.82
N LEU A 205 -9.89 -2.81 -2.07
CA LEU A 205 -8.57 -3.23 -2.58
C LEU A 205 -8.61 -4.67 -3.11
N TRP A 206 -9.28 -5.58 -2.41
CA TRP A 206 -9.47 -6.95 -2.90
C TRP A 206 -10.18 -6.98 -4.26
N ARG A 207 -11.26 -6.21 -4.40
CA ARG A 207 -11.99 -6.11 -5.67
C ARG A 207 -11.11 -5.56 -6.79
N LEU A 208 -10.37 -4.48 -6.53
CA LEU A 208 -9.43 -3.88 -7.48
C LEU A 208 -8.41 -4.92 -7.96
N ILE A 209 -7.76 -5.62 -7.03
CA ILE A 209 -6.76 -6.66 -7.32
C ILE A 209 -7.37 -7.82 -8.12
N THR A 210 -8.55 -8.27 -7.71
CA THR A 210 -9.20 -9.45 -8.31
C THR A 210 -9.71 -9.16 -9.71
N TYR A 211 -10.17 -7.94 -9.98
CA TYR A 211 -10.53 -7.49 -11.33
C TYR A 211 -9.36 -7.58 -12.30
N VAL A 212 -8.20 -7.05 -11.92
CA VAL A 212 -7.03 -7.04 -12.80
C VAL A 212 -6.39 -8.43 -12.95
N ILE A 213 -6.36 -9.23 -11.88
CA ILE A 213 -5.59 -10.48 -11.87
C ILE A 213 -6.41 -11.70 -12.30
N ALA A 214 -7.73 -11.73 -12.06
CA ALA A 214 -8.49 -12.97 -12.17
C ALA A 214 -9.90 -12.87 -12.77
N LEU A 215 -10.59 -11.74 -12.66
CA LEU A 215 -12.01 -11.65 -13.08
C LEU A 215 -12.20 -11.06 -14.48
N LEU A 216 -11.43 -10.03 -14.86
CA LEU A 216 -11.58 -9.40 -16.17
C LEU A 216 -10.75 -10.12 -17.23
N PRO A 217 -11.25 -10.18 -18.49
CA PRO A 217 -10.43 -10.52 -19.65
C PRO A 217 -9.19 -9.62 -19.76
N PRO A 218 -8.08 -10.08 -20.38
CA PRO A 218 -6.81 -9.36 -20.37
C PRO A 218 -6.86 -7.92 -20.91
N ASP A 219 -7.66 -7.67 -21.94
CA ASP A 219 -7.93 -6.37 -22.53
C ASP A 219 -8.67 -5.45 -21.55
N GLN A 220 -9.75 -5.93 -20.94
CA GLN A 220 -10.50 -5.18 -19.94
C GLN A 220 -9.69 -4.94 -18.66
N ALA A 221 -8.88 -5.90 -18.24
CA ALA A 221 -7.98 -5.75 -17.10
C ALA A 221 -6.92 -4.66 -17.36
N PHE A 222 -6.37 -4.63 -18.57
CA PHE A 222 -5.46 -3.58 -19.01
C PHE A 222 -6.15 -2.22 -18.96
N GLU A 223 -7.30 -2.07 -19.62
CA GLU A 223 -8.05 -0.81 -19.62
C GLU A 223 -8.43 -0.37 -18.22
N TYR A 224 -8.93 -1.29 -17.37
CA TYR A 224 -9.30 -0.99 -16.00
C TYR A 224 -8.11 -0.48 -15.18
N MET A 225 -6.94 -1.11 -15.32
CA MET A 225 -5.72 -0.73 -14.61
C MET A 225 -5.23 0.67 -15.03
N TRP A 226 -5.25 0.98 -16.33
CA TRP A 226 -4.77 2.27 -16.84
C TRP A 226 -5.80 3.40 -16.73
N ASN A 227 -7.10 3.08 -16.58
CA ASN A 227 -8.17 4.05 -16.32
C ASN A 227 -8.44 4.31 -14.83
N MET A 228 -7.54 3.89 -13.94
CA MET A 228 -7.62 4.24 -12.51
C MET A 228 -7.35 5.72 -12.23
N THR A 229 -6.76 6.44 -13.20
CA THR A 229 -6.38 7.84 -13.08
C THR A 229 -6.83 8.65 -14.29
N VAL A 230 -7.07 9.95 -14.09
CA VAL A 230 -7.48 10.87 -15.16
C VAL A 230 -6.59 12.10 -15.13
N ASN A 231 -6.15 12.56 -16.29
CA ASN A 231 -5.38 13.79 -16.45
C ASN A 231 -6.24 14.90 -17.06
N LEU A 232 -6.84 15.73 -16.21
CA LEU A 232 -7.70 16.83 -16.67
C LEU A 232 -6.91 18.06 -17.13
N LYS A 233 -5.67 18.25 -16.65
CA LYS A 233 -4.87 19.45 -16.88
C LYS A 233 -3.80 19.29 -17.97
N GLY A 234 -3.54 18.06 -18.40
CA GLY A 234 -2.39 17.71 -19.23
C GLY A 234 -1.07 17.74 -18.45
N GLY A 235 0.03 17.26 -19.05
CA GLY A 235 1.35 17.26 -18.44
C GLY A 235 1.59 16.13 -17.42
N ILE A 236 2.85 15.95 -17.04
CA ILE A 236 3.28 14.91 -16.09
C ILE A 236 2.92 15.34 -14.67
N TYR A 237 2.67 14.39 -13.76
CA TYR A 237 2.30 14.60 -12.35
C TYR A 237 0.91 15.24 -12.12
N ASN A 238 0.11 15.40 -13.17
CA ASN A 238 -1.21 16.03 -13.08
C ASN A 238 -2.38 15.03 -13.12
N ASN A 239 -2.09 13.73 -13.07
CA ASN A 239 -3.14 12.73 -12.94
C ASN A 239 -3.77 12.78 -11.54
N ILE A 240 -5.07 12.57 -11.48
CA ILE A 240 -5.82 12.37 -10.22
C ILE A 240 -6.47 10.99 -10.23
N PRO A 241 -6.69 10.37 -9.05
CA PRO A 241 -7.51 9.18 -8.95
C PRO A 241 -8.89 9.39 -9.61
N ASN A 242 -9.38 8.39 -10.33
CA ASN A 242 -10.68 8.49 -11.01
C ASN A 242 -11.83 8.74 -10.02
N ASP A 243 -11.77 8.19 -8.80
CA ASP A 243 -12.73 8.48 -7.72
C ASP A 243 -12.81 9.99 -7.42
N ASN A 244 -11.65 10.67 -7.32
CA ASN A 244 -11.61 12.12 -7.14
C ASN A 244 -12.20 12.87 -8.35
N CYS A 245 -11.97 12.37 -9.57
CA CYS A 245 -12.56 12.95 -10.78
C CYS A 245 -14.09 12.89 -10.75
N VAL A 246 -14.64 11.74 -10.38
CA VAL A 246 -16.09 11.54 -10.21
C VAL A 246 -16.66 12.45 -9.13
N GLU A 247 -15.97 12.61 -8.00
CA GLU A 247 -16.37 13.55 -6.93
C GLU A 247 -16.39 15.00 -7.43
N LEU A 248 -15.38 15.42 -8.18
CA LEU A 248 -15.32 16.76 -8.78
C LEU A 248 -16.48 16.99 -9.76
N GLN A 249 -16.74 16.03 -10.64
CA GLN A 249 -17.85 16.10 -11.61
C GLN A 249 -19.20 16.18 -10.89
N ALA A 250 -19.44 15.31 -9.91
CA ALA A 250 -20.67 15.32 -9.11
C ALA A 250 -20.83 16.64 -8.34
N GLY A 251 -19.74 17.20 -7.82
CA GLY A 251 -19.71 18.49 -7.16
C GLY A 251 -20.08 19.64 -8.09
N ASN A 252 -19.56 19.66 -9.32
CA ASN A 252 -19.87 20.66 -10.33
C ASN A 252 -21.34 20.60 -10.75
N ILE A 253 -21.87 19.41 -11.02
CA ILE A 253 -23.29 19.21 -11.36
C ILE A 253 -24.20 19.73 -10.24
N LYS A 254 -23.88 19.42 -8.97
CA LYS A 254 -24.66 19.92 -7.82
C LYS A 254 -24.63 21.44 -7.73
N LYS A 255 -23.50 22.08 -8.02
CA LYS A 255 -23.38 23.55 -8.04
C LYS A 255 -24.25 24.16 -9.15
N GLU A 256 -24.21 23.61 -10.36
CA GLU A 256 -25.03 24.08 -11.48
C GLU A 256 -26.54 23.89 -11.23
N LEU A 257 -26.95 22.74 -10.68
CA LEU A 257 -28.34 22.51 -10.31
C LEU A 257 -28.85 23.50 -9.25
N ASN A 258 -27.96 23.98 -8.37
CA ASN A 258 -28.31 24.94 -7.34
C ASN A 258 -28.42 26.38 -7.88
N THR A 259 -27.74 26.73 -8.98
CA THR A 259 -27.86 28.07 -9.60
C THR A 259 -29.11 28.23 -10.46
N GLN A 260 -29.76 27.13 -10.87
CA GLN A 260 -30.96 27.16 -11.72
C GLN A 260 -32.28 27.43 -10.96
N GLY A 261 -32.28 27.52 -9.63
CA GLY A 261 -33.47 27.83 -8.84
C GLY A 261 -34.63 26.83 -9.04
N ALA A 262 -35.87 27.32 -9.10
CA ALA A 262 -37.07 26.47 -9.27
C ALA A 262 -37.27 25.95 -10.71
N ASN A 263 -36.49 26.43 -11.69
CA ASN A 263 -36.59 26.02 -13.09
C ASN A 263 -35.75 24.76 -13.38
N LYS A 264 -35.89 23.73 -12.55
CA LYS A 264 -35.28 22.42 -12.82
C LYS A 264 -36.03 21.76 -13.98
N THR A 265 -35.52 21.89 -15.20
CA THR A 265 -36.05 21.15 -16.34
C THR A 265 -35.70 19.66 -16.21
N SER A 266 -36.73 18.81 -16.18
CA SER A 266 -36.63 17.34 -16.02
C SER A 266 -35.72 16.66 -17.05
N SER A 267 -35.48 17.31 -18.19
CA SER A 267 -34.69 16.78 -19.31
C SER A 267 -33.19 16.60 -19.01
N LEU A 268 -32.63 17.31 -18.02
CA LEU A 268 -31.24 17.11 -17.61
C LEU A 268 -31.07 15.90 -16.68
N GLN A 269 -32.12 15.44 -16.00
CA GLN A 269 -32.02 14.28 -15.11
C GLN A 269 -31.91 12.94 -15.87
N GLU A 270 -32.38 12.89 -17.11
CA GLU A 270 -32.38 11.67 -17.94
C GLU A 270 -31.08 11.46 -18.73
N GLN A 271 -30.21 12.48 -18.86
CA GLN A 271 -28.94 12.37 -19.59
C GLN A 271 -27.78 11.77 -18.77
N PHE A 272 -27.99 11.50 -17.48
CA PHE A 272 -26.92 11.10 -16.55
C PHE A 272 -27.27 9.83 -15.72
N VAL A 273 -28.19 9.00 -16.20
CA VAL A 273 -28.41 7.61 -15.71
C VAL A 273 -27.61 6.65 -16.57
#